data_AF-A0A6A6TGA4-F1
#
_entry.id   AF-A0A6A6TGA4-F1
#
_cell.length_a   1.000
_cell.length_b   1.000
_cell.length_c   1.000
_cell.angle_alpha   90.00
_cell.angle_beta   90.00
_cell.angle_gamma   90.00
#
_symmetry.space_group_name_H-M   'P 1'
#
loop_
_entity.id
_entity.type
_entity.pdbx_description
1 polymer ?
#
loop_
_entity_poly.entity_id
_entity_poly.type
_entity_poly.pdbx_seq_one_letter_code
_entity_poly.pdbx_strand_id
1 'polypeptide(L)'
;MGRTEKSKGLAPPAVRKDVRAKQARHIVNKVIPATLASNARARRGAEGSELIIDPPQVNQASVADQARKEKDVQYVKRKGQGRRKAKGEDEEVIADTGRKSTKNNNKRGKKRSDSLDQRFETLDISSALSRDEEPKVRRRIRVIATDTLTAANILASPSSSKKKEPNTCILNMASSLRPGGGVLSGATSQEEFLCSRTTLLPSLQESFYRLPEVGGIFTHDVLVFRDAGPLGNAKGEIAPGDRYWVDVISAGMLRFPELEGDDDEVKRLGKKDRELVEAKMRAVLRMAQAKGVRKLVLGAWGCGAYGNPVGDVARSWRTVLEGDGRKKGQLPGDADTWNGLEEVVFAISNRRMADKFGSTFNVDIETGPGSDADEDNDDEGQDQVAEELRTKIQEMEGQIAQVWNADLKARMHIILQGLREQLKEREAMVEEDGVEGGDDGSGSDERVADQENHDHEMIAGSSDGDTNEDEVRDYDDALDSEDDGGLRLPR
;
A
#
# COMPACT_ATOMS: atom_id res chain seq x y z
N MET A 1 13.17 41.21 26.40
CA MET A 1 12.34 40.06 26.83
C MET A 1 13.11 38.77 26.53
N GLY A 2 13.87 38.26 27.50
CA GLY A 2 14.52 36.95 27.37
C GLY A 2 13.54 35.86 27.76
N ARG A 3 13.36 34.84 26.90
CA ARG A 3 12.53 33.67 27.21
C ARG A 3 13.05 33.01 28.50
N THR A 4 12.21 32.95 29.53
CA THR A 4 12.52 32.38 30.85
C THR A 4 12.40 30.85 30.89
N GLU A 5 11.95 30.23 29.81
CA GLU A 5 11.91 28.78 29.68
C GLU A 5 12.93 28.35 28.63
N LYS A 6 13.87 27.48 29.04
CA LYS A 6 14.72 26.76 28.09
C LYS A 6 13.77 25.97 27.19
N SER A 7 13.73 26.31 25.90
CA SER A 7 13.19 25.42 24.88
C SER A 7 13.86 24.07 25.09
N LYS A 8 13.10 23.08 25.58
CA LYS A 8 13.55 21.69 25.55
C LYS A 8 13.53 21.32 24.07
N GLY A 9 14.63 21.59 23.37
CA GLY A 9 14.78 21.17 21.98
C GLY A 9 14.44 19.69 21.86
N LEU A 10 13.76 19.31 20.79
CA LEU A 10 13.51 17.91 20.49
C LEU A 10 14.85 17.17 20.45
N ALA A 11 14.86 15.94 20.97
CA ALA A 11 16.05 15.10 20.91
C ALA A 11 16.47 14.89 19.44
N PRO A 12 17.77 14.70 19.15
CA PRO A 12 18.23 14.46 17.79
C PRO A 12 17.46 13.31 17.12
N PRO A 13 17.21 13.35 15.80
CA PRO A 13 16.44 12.35 15.07
C PRO A 13 16.89 10.90 15.32
N ALA A 14 18.20 10.66 15.38
CA ALA A 14 18.77 9.36 15.69
C ALA A 14 18.35 8.85 17.09
N VAL A 15 18.38 9.72 18.10
CA VAL A 15 17.94 9.40 19.46
C VAL A 15 16.44 9.12 19.50
N ARG A 16 15.63 9.91 18.78
CA ARG A 16 14.18 9.67 18.65
C ARG A 16 13.91 8.28 18.05
N LYS A 17 14.63 7.93 16.98
CA LYS A 17 14.53 6.62 16.32
C LYS A 17 14.90 5.46 17.26
N ASP A 18 16.00 5.57 18.00
CA ASP A 18 16.43 4.53 18.94
C ASP A 18 15.45 4.34 20.10
N VAL A 19 14.89 5.44 20.63
CA VAL A 19 13.84 5.39 21.65
C VAL A 19 12.60 4.67 21.11
N ARG A 20 12.14 5.01 19.89
CA ARG A 20 11.03 4.31 19.23
C ARG A 20 11.34 2.83 19.02
N ALA A 21 12.53 2.49 18.53
CA ALA A 21 12.96 1.12 18.31
C ALA A 21 12.94 0.31 19.62
N LYS A 22 13.43 0.88 20.72
CA LYS A 22 13.39 0.25 22.05
C LYS A 22 11.96 0.00 22.52
N GLN A 23 11.06 0.96 22.34
CA GLN A 23 9.65 0.84 22.71
C GLN A 23 8.92 -0.18 21.85
N ALA A 24 9.13 -0.16 20.53
CA ALA A 24 8.57 -1.13 19.60
C ALA A 24 9.01 -2.55 19.95
N ARG A 25 10.29 -2.78 20.25
CA ARG A 25 10.79 -4.09 20.73
C ARG A 25 10.13 -4.51 22.04
N HIS A 26 9.89 -3.59 22.97
CA HIS A 26 9.18 -3.92 24.20
C HIS A 26 7.75 -4.38 23.90
N ILE A 27 7.03 -3.65 23.05
CA ILE A 27 5.66 -4.00 22.67
C ILE A 27 5.62 -5.37 21.98
N VAL A 28 6.45 -5.56 20.95
CA VAL A 28 6.49 -6.79 20.16
C VAL A 28 6.88 -8.00 21.01
N ASN A 29 7.90 -7.87 21.87
CA ASN A 29 8.43 -9.02 22.60
C ASN A 29 7.75 -9.28 23.95
N LYS A 30 6.98 -8.32 24.49
CA LYS A 30 6.34 -8.46 25.81
C LYS A 30 4.83 -8.23 25.76
N VAL A 31 4.38 -7.09 25.25
CA VAL A 31 2.97 -6.70 25.29
C VAL A 31 2.11 -7.58 24.37
N ILE A 32 2.55 -7.81 23.13
CA ILE A 32 1.80 -8.64 22.17
C ILE A 32 1.69 -10.09 22.67
N PRO A 33 2.78 -10.80 23.06
CA PRO A 33 2.68 -12.15 23.63
C PRO A 33 1.78 -12.23 24.85
N ALA A 34 1.86 -11.26 25.78
CA ALA A 34 0.98 -11.22 26.95
C ALA A 34 -0.50 -11.03 26.56
N THR A 35 -0.76 -10.21 25.54
CA THR A 35 -2.10 -9.97 25.00
C THR A 35 -2.66 -11.24 24.33
N LEU A 36 -1.85 -11.94 23.54
CA LEU A 36 -2.27 -13.20 22.91
C LEU A 36 -2.49 -14.32 23.94
N ALA A 37 -1.66 -14.39 24.99
CA ALA A 37 -1.83 -15.37 26.07
C ALA A 37 -3.13 -15.15 26.87
N SER A 38 -3.52 -13.89 27.08
CA SER A 38 -4.71 -13.52 27.84
C SER A 38 -5.99 -13.43 26.99
N ASN A 39 -5.88 -13.32 25.67
CA ASN A 39 -7.02 -13.15 24.76
C ASN A 39 -7.08 -14.22 23.67
N ALA A 40 -7.96 -15.21 23.87
CA ALA A 40 -8.14 -16.32 22.94
C ALA A 40 -8.69 -15.92 21.55
N ARG A 41 -9.40 -14.78 21.43
CA ARG A 41 -9.87 -14.26 20.14
C ARG A 41 -8.69 -13.72 19.34
N ALA A 42 -7.86 -12.87 19.94
CA ALA A 42 -6.66 -12.33 19.31
C ALA A 42 -5.66 -13.43 18.92
N ARG A 43 -5.48 -14.44 19.77
CA ARG A 43 -4.64 -15.61 19.45
C ARG A 43 -5.13 -16.36 18.22
N ARG A 44 -6.43 -16.67 18.14
CA ARG A 44 -7.00 -17.32 16.96
C ARG A 44 -6.88 -16.47 15.70
N GLY A 45 -7.03 -15.15 15.82
CA GLY A 45 -6.80 -14.23 14.72
C GLY A 45 -5.37 -14.29 14.19
N ALA A 46 -4.39 -14.22 15.10
CA ALA A 46 -2.97 -14.31 14.75
C ALA A 46 -2.57 -15.66 14.14
N GLU A 47 -3.08 -16.78 14.67
CA GLU A 47 -2.82 -18.13 14.15
C GLU A 47 -3.59 -18.43 12.85
N GLY A 48 -4.70 -17.73 12.61
CA GLY A 48 -5.63 -17.95 11.49
C GLY A 48 -5.33 -17.13 10.24
N SER A 49 -4.16 -16.51 10.13
CA SER A 49 -3.72 -15.78 8.94
C SER A 49 -3.60 -16.70 7.72
N GLU A 50 -4.09 -16.26 6.57
CA GLU A 50 -4.06 -17.02 5.32
C GLU A 50 -3.32 -16.25 4.22
N LEU A 51 -2.41 -16.92 3.52
CA LEU A 51 -1.78 -16.40 2.31
C LEU A 51 -2.68 -16.67 1.10
N ILE A 52 -3.03 -15.62 0.38
CA ILE A 52 -3.86 -15.65 -0.82
C ILE A 52 -3.03 -15.15 -1.99
N ILE A 53 -2.89 -15.99 -3.02
CA ILE A 53 -2.14 -15.71 -4.25
C ILE A 53 -3.14 -15.61 -5.39
N ASP A 54 -3.05 -14.53 -6.16
CA ASP A 54 -3.89 -14.24 -7.34
C ASP A 54 -5.38 -14.58 -7.12
N PRO A 55 -6.08 -13.84 -6.23
CA PRO A 55 -7.46 -14.13 -5.90
C PRO A 55 -8.35 -14.03 -7.15
N PRO A 56 -9.20 -15.05 -7.42
CA PRO A 56 -10.06 -15.07 -8.59
C PRO A 56 -11.18 -14.04 -8.47
N GLN A 57 -11.83 -13.74 -9.59
CA GLN A 57 -13.07 -12.95 -9.58
C GLN A 57 -14.16 -13.67 -8.80
N VAL A 58 -14.83 -12.95 -7.91
CA VAL A 58 -15.78 -13.55 -6.96
C VAL A 58 -17.21 -13.18 -7.34
N ASN A 59 -18.00 -14.15 -7.80
CA ASN A 59 -19.45 -13.98 -7.98
C ASN A 59 -20.19 -14.15 -6.65
N GLN A 60 -21.07 -13.23 -6.27
CA GLN A 60 -21.72 -13.19 -4.94
C GLN A 60 -22.43 -14.50 -4.52
N ALA A 61 -22.98 -15.26 -5.47
CA ALA A 61 -23.58 -16.56 -5.18
C ALA A 61 -22.58 -17.55 -4.52
N SER A 62 -21.31 -17.49 -4.91
CA SER A 62 -20.25 -18.36 -4.37
C SER A 62 -19.84 -18.00 -2.95
N VAL A 63 -19.85 -16.71 -2.58
CA VAL A 63 -19.47 -16.23 -1.23
C VAL A 63 -20.53 -16.60 -0.20
N ALA A 64 -21.81 -16.44 -0.55
CA ALA A 64 -22.91 -16.82 0.33
C ALA A 64 -22.91 -18.33 0.61
N ASP A 65 -22.58 -19.15 -0.38
CA ASP A 65 -22.46 -20.61 -0.22
C ASP A 65 -21.23 -21.03 0.57
N GLN A 66 -20.07 -20.37 0.39
CA GLN A 66 -18.88 -20.60 1.21
C GLN A 66 -19.10 -20.20 2.67
N ALA A 67 -19.67 -19.02 2.92
CA ALA A 67 -19.98 -18.53 4.27
C ALA A 67 -21.03 -19.42 4.99
N ARG A 68 -21.96 -20.02 4.25
CA ARG A 68 -22.90 -21.03 4.77
C ARG A 68 -22.17 -22.32 5.15
N LYS A 69 -21.29 -22.84 4.27
CA LYS A 69 -20.50 -24.05 4.54
C LYS A 69 -19.57 -23.89 5.75
N GLU A 70 -18.89 -22.76 5.90
CA GLU A 70 -18.02 -22.50 7.05
C GLU A 70 -18.81 -22.43 8.37
N LYS A 71 -19.98 -21.80 8.36
CA LYS A 71 -20.88 -21.77 9.54
C LYS A 71 -21.43 -23.14 9.89
N ASP A 72 -21.79 -23.95 8.89
CA ASP A 72 -22.27 -25.31 9.10
C ASP A 72 -21.18 -26.20 9.71
N VAL A 73 -19.94 -26.13 9.20
CA VAL A 73 -18.78 -26.85 9.78
C VAL A 73 -18.52 -26.43 11.24
N GLN A 74 -18.70 -25.15 11.56
CA GLN A 74 -18.56 -24.63 12.92
C GLN A 74 -19.67 -25.08 13.88
N TYR A 75 -20.86 -25.40 13.36
CA TYR A 75 -22.02 -25.87 14.15
C TYR A 75 -22.08 -27.39 14.34
N VAL A 76 -21.26 -28.19 13.64
CA VAL A 76 -21.10 -29.63 13.90
C VAL A 76 -20.20 -29.89 15.12
N LYS A 77 -20.57 -29.39 16.30
CA LYS A 77 -20.05 -29.89 17.58
C LYS A 77 -20.97 -31.02 18.07
N ARG A 78 -20.44 -32.25 18.00
CA ARG A 78 -21.11 -33.49 18.39
C ARG A 78 -21.70 -33.39 19.81
N LYS A 79 -23.03 -33.39 19.91
CA LYS A 79 -23.72 -33.75 21.16
C LYS A 79 -23.39 -35.20 21.46
N GLY A 80 -22.82 -35.43 22.64
CA GLY A 80 -22.41 -36.75 23.11
C GLY A 80 -23.55 -37.77 23.03
N GLN A 81 -23.29 -38.87 22.35
CA GLN A 81 -24.04 -40.11 22.53
C GLN A 81 -23.33 -40.94 23.58
N GLY A 82 -24.02 -41.15 24.69
CA GLY A 82 -23.66 -42.13 25.69
C GLY A 82 -23.87 -43.56 25.18
N ARG A 83 -22.82 -44.37 25.32
CA ARG A 83 -22.81 -45.73 25.88
C ARG A 83 -23.83 -46.75 25.34
N ARG A 84 -23.36 -47.68 24.50
CA ARG A 84 -23.71 -49.12 24.59
C ARG A 84 -22.50 -50.01 24.26
N LYS A 85 -22.40 -51.12 25.00
CA LYS A 85 -21.37 -52.16 24.98
C LYS A 85 -22.11 -53.50 24.78
N ALA A 86 -21.79 -54.26 23.74
CA ALA A 86 -22.02 -55.71 23.51
C ALA A 86 -21.81 -55.94 21.99
N LYS A 87 -20.74 -56.58 21.51
CA LYS A 87 -20.30 -57.99 21.56
C LYS A 87 -21.11 -58.92 20.63
N GLY A 88 -20.40 -59.59 19.71
CA GLY A 88 -20.84 -60.69 18.82
C GLY A 88 -20.58 -60.34 17.34
N GLU A 89 -19.41 -60.65 16.78
CA GLU A 89 -18.99 -61.92 16.13
C GLU A 89 -19.48 -62.05 14.67
N ASP A 90 -18.53 -61.76 13.77
CA ASP A 90 -18.00 -62.59 12.68
C ASP A 90 -18.82 -63.05 11.43
N GLU A 91 -18.10 -62.81 10.31
CA GLU A 91 -17.91 -63.62 9.10
C GLU A 91 -18.86 -63.53 7.87
N GLU A 92 -18.28 -62.89 6.83
CA GLU A 92 -17.94 -63.44 5.51
C GLU A 92 -18.98 -63.61 4.35
N VAL A 93 -18.72 -62.82 3.29
CA VAL A 93 -18.28 -63.25 1.92
C VAL A 93 -19.31 -63.78 0.88
N ILE A 94 -19.42 -62.95 -0.18
CA ILE A 94 -19.48 -63.23 -1.65
C ILE A 94 -20.77 -63.79 -2.31
N ALA A 95 -21.22 -62.97 -3.28
CA ALA A 95 -21.84 -63.21 -4.60
C ALA A 95 -22.49 -64.56 -4.97
N ASP A 96 -23.65 -64.50 -5.63
CA ASP A 96 -23.80 -64.95 -7.02
C ASP A 96 -25.11 -64.44 -7.67
N THR A 97 -25.01 -64.35 -8.99
CA THR A 97 -25.96 -64.08 -10.07
C THR A 97 -27.15 -65.07 -10.16
N GLY A 98 -28.21 -64.71 -10.90
CA GLY A 98 -29.17 -65.72 -11.37
C GLY A 98 -30.56 -65.22 -11.75
N ARG A 99 -30.83 -65.14 -13.05
CA ARG A 99 -32.10 -64.81 -13.71
C ARG A 99 -32.87 -66.10 -14.03
N LYS A 100 -34.18 -66.20 -13.70
CA LYS A 100 -35.29 -66.69 -14.56
C LYS A 100 -36.60 -67.07 -13.81
N SER A 101 -37.67 -66.43 -14.26
CA SER A 101 -38.89 -67.04 -14.84
C SER A 101 -39.93 -67.83 -14.00
N THR A 102 -41.19 -67.39 -14.22
CA THR A 102 -42.46 -68.13 -14.44
C THR A 102 -43.46 -68.42 -13.29
N LYS A 103 -44.65 -67.78 -13.42
CA LYS A 103 -46.05 -68.25 -13.25
C LYS A 103 -46.48 -68.75 -11.83
N ASN A 104 -47.67 -68.50 -11.29
CA ASN A 104 -48.98 -68.13 -11.84
C ASN A 104 -49.95 -67.72 -10.69
N ASN A 105 -50.99 -66.95 -11.05
CA ASN A 105 -52.35 -66.90 -10.47
C ASN A 105 -52.63 -66.38 -9.04
N ASN A 106 -53.27 -65.21 -9.00
CA ASN A 106 -54.73 -65.02 -8.79
C ASN A 106 -55.16 -64.01 -7.71
N LYS A 107 -56.10 -63.16 -8.14
CA LYS A 107 -57.18 -62.46 -7.41
C LYS A 107 -56.90 -61.12 -6.69
N ARG A 108 -57.60 -60.13 -7.26
CA ARG A 108 -58.46 -59.10 -6.61
C ARG A 108 -57.80 -57.82 -6.08
N GLY A 109 -57.63 -56.88 -7.01
CA GLY A 109 -58.41 -55.63 -7.03
C GLY A 109 -58.06 -54.51 -6.04
N LYS A 110 -57.37 -53.47 -6.53
CA LYS A 110 -57.83 -52.07 -6.42
C LYS A 110 -56.97 -51.17 -7.31
N LYS A 111 -57.61 -50.45 -8.24
CA LYS A 111 -57.01 -49.36 -9.02
C LYS A 111 -56.54 -48.25 -8.08
N ARG A 112 -55.29 -47.80 -8.21
CA ARG A 112 -54.88 -46.39 -8.11
C ARG A 112 -53.54 -46.22 -8.83
N SER A 113 -53.59 -45.38 -9.86
CA SER A 113 -52.53 -45.03 -10.79
C SER A 113 -51.46 -44.17 -10.13
N ASP A 114 -50.21 -44.45 -10.48
CA ASP A 114 -49.05 -43.59 -10.30
C ASP A 114 -49.33 -42.18 -10.85
N SER A 115 -49.08 -41.18 -10.01
CA SER A 115 -48.98 -39.78 -10.41
C SER A 115 -47.66 -39.23 -9.87
N LEU A 116 -46.56 -39.65 -10.50
CA LEU A 116 -45.23 -39.07 -10.27
C LEU A 116 -44.67 -38.33 -11.50
N ASP A 117 -45.42 -38.24 -12.60
CA ASP A 117 -44.97 -37.61 -13.86
C ASP A 117 -45.70 -36.31 -14.24
N GLN A 118 -46.35 -35.61 -13.31
CA GLN A 118 -47.05 -34.34 -13.59
C GLN A 118 -46.61 -33.14 -12.75
N ARG A 119 -45.37 -33.14 -12.22
CA ARG A 119 -44.81 -31.97 -11.49
C ARG A 119 -43.66 -31.26 -12.18
N PHE A 120 -43.35 -31.61 -13.44
CA PHE A 120 -42.28 -30.96 -14.21
C PHE A 120 -42.76 -30.01 -15.31
N GLU A 121 -44.08 -29.85 -15.52
CA GLU A 121 -44.61 -29.01 -16.62
C GLU A 121 -45.17 -27.65 -16.19
N THR A 122 -44.92 -27.18 -14.96
CA THR A 122 -45.36 -25.84 -14.51
C THR A 122 -44.24 -24.98 -13.90
N LEU A 123 -42.98 -25.32 -14.17
CA LEU A 123 -41.88 -24.38 -13.98
C LEU A 123 -41.80 -23.49 -15.22
N ASP A 124 -42.58 -22.42 -15.20
CA ASP A 124 -42.52 -21.34 -16.17
C ASP A 124 -41.13 -20.66 -16.10
N ILE A 125 -40.26 -21.07 -17.01
CA ILE A 125 -38.89 -20.55 -17.19
C ILE A 125 -38.90 -19.06 -17.60
N SER A 126 -40.05 -18.48 -17.95
CA SER A 126 -40.15 -17.06 -18.32
C SER A 126 -40.24 -16.10 -17.11
N SER A 127 -40.61 -16.56 -15.92
CA SER A 127 -40.67 -15.70 -14.72
C SER A 127 -39.31 -15.49 -14.03
N ALA A 128 -38.27 -16.22 -14.43
CA ALA A 128 -36.91 -16.10 -13.89
C ALA A 128 -36.10 -14.93 -14.49
N LEU A 129 -36.67 -14.19 -15.45
CA LEU A 129 -36.01 -13.04 -16.10
C LEU A 129 -36.46 -11.67 -15.59
N SER A 130 -37.42 -11.60 -14.67
CA SER A 130 -37.64 -10.40 -13.85
C SER A 130 -36.96 -10.62 -12.50
N ARG A 131 -35.63 -10.63 -12.49
CA ARG A 131 -34.91 -10.30 -11.25
C ARG A 131 -35.28 -8.85 -10.96
N ASP A 132 -36.13 -8.64 -9.96
CA ASP A 132 -36.18 -7.35 -9.27
C ASP A 132 -34.72 -6.98 -8.99
N GLU A 133 -34.21 -5.96 -9.68
CA GLU A 133 -32.88 -5.42 -9.38
C GLU A 133 -32.95 -4.94 -7.94
N GLU A 134 -32.38 -5.72 -7.01
CA GLU A 134 -32.06 -5.21 -5.68
C GLU A 134 -31.37 -3.85 -5.88
N PRO A 135 -31.83 -2.79 -5.20
CA PRO A 135 -31.31 -1.46 -5.44
C PRO A 135 -29.80 -1.50 -5.26
N LYS A 136 -29.05 -1.19 -6.33
CA LYS A 136 -27.57 -1.15 -6.29
C LYS A 136 -27.18 -0.22 -5.15
N VAL A 137 -26.75 -0.80 -4.02
CA VAL A 137 -26.30 -0.03 -2.87
C VAL A 137 -25.09 0.75 -3.34
N ARG A 138 -25.25 2.06 -3.49
CA ARG A 138 -24.18 2.93 -3.94
C ARG A 138 -23.12 2.96 -2.85
N ARG A 139 -21.92 2.46 -3.17
CA ARG A 139 -20.76 2.49 -2.27
C ARG A 139 -20.44 3.92 -1.89
N ARG A 140 -20.21 4.15 -0.60
CA ARG A 140 -19.74 5.45 -0.09
C ARG A 140 -18.20 5.47 -0.13
N ILE A 141 -17.64 6.51 -0.75
CA ILE A 141 -16.20 6.77 -0.74
C ILE A 141 -15.95 8.05 0.04
N ARG A 142 -15.00 8.03 0.97
CA ARG A 142 -14.59 9.19 1.79
C ARG A 142 -13.07 9.29 1.83
N VAL A 143 -12.56 10.50 1.98
CA VAL A 143 -11.14 10.77 2.26
C VAL A 143 -11.07 11.45 3.62
N ILE A 144 -10.28 10.89 4.53
CA ILE A 144 -10.13 11.42 5.89
C ILE A 144 -8.64 11.65 6.17
N ALA A 145 -8.31 12.87 6.58
CA ALA A 145 -6.97 13.25 6.99
C ALA A 145 -6.67 12.72 8.41
N THR A 146 -6.26 11.45 8.51
CA THR A 146 -5.99 10.74 9.77
C THR A 146 -5.25 9.42 9.51
N ASP A 147 -4.70 8.79 10.56
CA ASP A 147 -4.11 7.46 10.45
C ASP A 147 -5.15 6.32 10.28
N THR A 148 -4.69 5.19 9.74
CA THR A 148 -5.52 4.03 9.40
C THR A 148 -6.34 3.47 10.58
N LEU A 149 -5.77 3.40 11.79
CA LEU A 149 -6.48 2.82 12.94
C LEU A 149 -7.52 3.76 13.50
N THR A 150 -7.26 5.07 13.50
CA THR A 150 -8.24 6.08 13.90
C THR A 150 -9.42 6.11 12.94
N ALA A 151 -9.18 6.07 11.62
CA ALA A 151 -10.25 5.91 10.63
C ALA A 151 -11.07 4.63 10.85
N ALA A 152 -10.40 3.51 11.13
CA ALA A 152 -11.10 2.25 11.42
C ALA A 152 -11.98 2.35 12.67
N ASN A 153 -11.55 3.07 13.70
CA ASN A 153 -12.32 3.29 14.93
C ASN A 153 -13.56 4.17 14.69
N ILE A 154 -13.42 5.22 13.87
CA ILE A 154 -14.55 6.07 13.43
C ILE A 154 -15.62 5.21 12.73
N LEU A 155 -15.19 4.26 11.88
CA LEU A 155 -16.10 3.34 11.18
C LEU A 155 -16.67 2.21 12.06
N ALA A 156 -15.95 1.83 13.11
CA ALA A 156 -16.34 0.78 14.05
C ALA A 156 -17.42 1.22 15.04
N SER A 157 -17.62 2.53 15.22
CA SER A 157 -18.62 3.09 16.13
C SER A 157 -20.02 2.55 15.81
N PRO A 158 -20.81 2.17 16.84
CA PRO A 158 -21.97 1.32 16.65
C PRO A 158 -23.10 2.05 15.91
N SER A 159 -23.31 1.66 14.66
CA SER A 159 -24.66 1.62 14.08
C SER A 159 -25.56 0.86 15.08
N SER A 160 -26.72 1.42 15.44
CA SER A 160 -27.64 0.90 16.48
C SER A 160 -28.25 -0.49 16.19
N SER A 161 -27.67 -1.24 15.25
CA SER A 161 -28.18 -2.52 14.78
C SER A 161 -27.81 -3.65 15.75
N LYS A 162 -28.81 -4.41 16.20
CA LYS A 162 -28.66 -5.57 17.10
C LYS A 162 -27.99 -6.80 16.44
N LYS A 163 -27.42 -6.66 15.23
CA LYS A 163 -26.76 -7.74 14.48
C LYS A 163 -25.25 -7.61 14.62
N LYS A 164 -24.57 -8.75 14.74
CA LYS A 164 -23.11 -8.84 14.78
C LYS A 164 -22.55 -8.46 13.41
N GLU A 165 -22.27 -7.19 13.22
CA GLU A 165 -21.63 -6.65 12.02
C GLU A 165 -20.19 -7.18 11.89
N PRO A 166 -19.69 -7.54 10.68
CA PRO A 166 -18.29 -7.87 10.48
C PRO A 166 -17.38 -6.70 10.86
N ASN A 167 -16.15 -7.01 11.27
CA ASN A 167 -15.14 -6.01 11.61
C ASN A 167 -14.85 -5.10 10.40
N THR A 168 -14.44 -3.86 10.65
CA THR A 168 -13.86 -3.02 9.60
C THR A 168 -12.55 -3.67 9.14
N CYS A 169 -12.36 -3.81 7.82
CA CYS A 169 -11.10 -4.28 7.27
C CYS A 169 -10.18 -3.09 6.98
N ILE A 170 -8.89 -3.25 7.21
CA ILE A 170 -7.88 -2.25 6.85
C ILE A 170 -6.82 -2.85 5.91
N LEU A 171 -6.24 -2.03 5.05
CA LEU A 171 -5.06 -2.40 4.27
C LEU A 171 -3.80 -2.08 5.06
N ASN A 172 -3.02 -3.11 5.40
CA ASN A 172 -1.62 -2.96 5.77
C ASN A 172 -0.78 -2.82 4.49
N MET A 173 -0.15 -1.66 4.34
CA MET A 173 0.72 -1.31 3.21
C MET A 173 2.07 -1.98 3.39
N ALA A 174 2.06 -3.31 3.26
CA ALA A 174 3.11 -4.17 3.79
C ALA A 174 4.43 -4.10 3.01
N SER A 175 5.52 -4.32 3.72
CA SER A 175 6.77 -4.76 3.13
C SER A 175 6.56 -6.08 2.38
N SER A 176 7.04 -6.19 1.15
CA SER A 176 7.02 -7.48 0.44
C SER A 176 8.07 -8.44 1.00
N LEU A 177 9.05 -7.94 1.76
CA LEU A 177 10.28 -8.65 2.09
C LEU A 177 10.38 -9.11 3.54
N ARG A 178 9.78 -8.37 4.46
CA ARG A 178 10.00 -8.51 5.89
C ARG A 178 8.70 -8.31 6.65
N PRO A 179 8.25 -9.27 7.48
CA PRO A 179 7.11 -9.08 8.36
C PRO A 179 7.22 -7.81 9.21
N GLY A 180 6.24 -6.92 9.12
CA GLY A 180 6.21 -5.69 9.90
C GLY A 180 7.30 -4.67 9.54
N GLY A 181 7.94 -4.81 8.38
CA GLY A 181 8.89 -3.84 7.86
C GLY A 181 10.07 -3.56 8.80
N GLY A 182 10.21 -2.29 9.19
CA GLY A 182 11.23 -1.76 10.09
C GLY A 182 10.75 -1.56 11.53
N VAL A 183 9.73 -2.27 12.00
CA VAL A 183 9.12 -2.01 13.32
C VAL A 183 10.15 -2.10 14.46
N LEU A 184 11.08 -3.06 14.39
CA LEU A 184 12.12 -3.25 15.41
C LEU A 184 13.28 -2.25 15.31
N SER A 185 13.39 -1.52 14.20
CA SER A 185 14.37 -0.46 13.96
C SER A 185 13.81 0.95 14.16
N GLY A 186 12.56 1.08 14.63
CA GLY A 186 11.95 2.36 14.96
C GLY A 186 11.55 3.20 13.73
N ALA A 187 11.32 2.53 12.59
CA ALA A 187 10.70 3.14 11.42
C ALA A 187 9.26 3.60 11.74
N THR A 188 8.78 4.56 10.97
CA THR A 188 7.53 5.31 11.20
C THR A 188 6.59 5.23 10.01
N SER A 189 6.64 4.15 9.21
CA SER A 189 5.66 3.96 8.16
C SER A 189 4.37 3.36 8.74
N GLN A 190 3.33 3.31 7.91
CA GLN A 190 2.03 2.79 8.30
C GLN A 190 2.10 1.35 8.85
N GLU A 191 2.87 0.47 8.21
CA GLU A 191 3.01 -0.94 8.65
C GLU A 191 3.61 -1.04 10.07
N GLU A 192 4.65 -0.27 10.39
CA GLU A 192 5.27 -0.31 11.71
C GLU A 192 4.33 0.20 12.81
N PHE A 193 3.53 1.24 12.50
CA PHE A 193 2.51 1.71 13.41
C PHE A 193 1.38 0.70 13.60
N LEU A 194 0.98 -0.06 12.57
CA LEU A 194 0.03 -1.16 12.73
C LEU A 194 0.61 -2.26 13.61
N CYS A 195 1.85 -2.67 13.36
CA CYS A 195 2.52 -3.75 14.10
C CYS A 195 2.83 -3.42 15.56
N SER A 196 2.97 -2.13 15.90
CA SER A 196 3.23 -1.65 17.26
C SER A 196 1.97 -1.28 18.05
N ARG A 197 0.80 -1.21 17.41
CA ARG A 197 -0.47 -0.85 18.07
C ARG A 197 -1.51 -1.97 18.09
N THR A 198 -1.21 -3.07 17.38
CA THR A 198 -2.14 -4.19 17.20
C THR A 198 -1.47 -5.55 17.38
N THR A 199 -2.27 -6.61 17.41
CA THR A 199 -1.78 -8.00 17.42
C THR A 199 -1.46 -8.55 16.02
N LEU A 200 -1.25 -7.69 15.01
CA LEU A 200 -1.02 -8.09 13.63
C LEU A 200 0.31 -8.83 13.43
N LEU A 201 1.42 -8.31 14.00
CA LEU A 201 2.76 -8.77 13.64
C LEU A 201 2.96 -10.31 13.72
N PRO A 202 2.48 -11.03 14.74
CA PRO A 202 2.61 -12.49 14.80
C PRO A 202 1.86 -13.26 13.71
N SER A 203 0.88 -12.63 13.04
CA SER A 203 0.13 -13.22 11.92
C SER A 203 0.88 -13.09 10.58
N LEU A 204 1.89 -12.21 10.52
CA LEU A 204 2.76 -12.04 9.36
C LEU A 204 3.88 -13.09 9.42
N GLN A 205 3.52 -14.34 9.13
CA GLN A 205 4.47 -15.46 9.24
C GLN A 205 5.59 -15.34 8.21
N GLU A 206 6.83 -15.61 8.62
CA GLU A 206 8.01 -15.55 7.74
C GLU A 206 7.84 -16.45 6.50
N SER A 207 7.14 -17.58 6.62
CA SER A 207 6.86 -18.50 5.50
C SER A 207 5.97 -17.91 4.40
N PHE A 208 5.27 -16.80 4.66
CA PHE A 208 4.50 -16.09 3.65
C PHE A 208 5.36 -15.12 2.82
N TYR A 209 6.61 -14.90 3.22
CA TYR A 209 7.52 -13.96 2.59
C TYR A 209 8.53 -14.68 1.70
N ARG A 210 8.89 -14.13 0.53
CA ARG A 210 8.45 -12.85 -0.04
C ARG A 210 6.96 -12.88 -0.45
N LEU A 211 6.22 -11.81 -0.13
CA LEU A 211 4.80 -11.72 -0.47
C LEU A 211 4.59 -11.88 -1.99
N PRO A 212 3.47 -12.49 -2.41
CA PRO A 212 3.13 -12.63 -3.82
C PRO A 212 2.98 -11.26 -4.47
N GLU A 213 3.27 -11.21 -5.76
CA GLU A 213 3.15 -9.98 -6.53
C GLU A 213 1.69 -9.53 -6.65
N VAL A 214 0.77 -10.45 -6.90
CA VAL A 214 -0.68 -10.19 -6.89
C VAL A 214 -1.31 -11.07 -5.80
N GLY A 215 -1.83 -10.45 -4.75
CA GLY A 215 -2.34 -11.13 -3.57
C GLY A 215 -1.80 -10.54 -2.27
N GLY A 216 -1.87 -11.32 -1.19
CA GLY A 216 -1.42 -10.89 0.13
C GLY A 216 -1.88 -11.83 1.24
N ILE A 217 -1.76 -11.38 2.49
CA ILE A 217 -2.19 -12.12 3.67
C ILE A 217 -3.51 -11.53 4.16
N PHE A 218 -4.51 -12.38 4.42
CA PHE A 218 -5.71 -11.98 5.16
C PHE A 218 -5.59 -12.43 6.62
N THR A 219 -5.76 -11.51 7.56
CA THR A 219 -5.78 -11.79 9.00
C THR A 219 -7.09 -11.29 9.60
N HIS A 220 -7.81 -12.19 10.25
CA HIS A 220 -9.06 -11.90 10.94
C HIS A 220 -8.82 -11.55 12.42
N ASP A 221 -9.70 -10.75 13.03
CA ASP A 221 -9.72 -10.50 14.49
C ASP A 221 -8.37 -9.99 15.03
N VAL A 222 -7.80 -9.00 14.36
CA VAL A 222 -6.65 -8.27 14.87
C VAL A 222 -7.14 -7.29 15.94
N LEU A 223 -6.60 -7.44 17.16
CA LEU A 223 -6.95 -6.59 18.28
C LEU A 223 -6.14 -5.30 18.23
N VAL A 224 -6.83 -4.16 18.26
CA VAL A 224 -6.21 -2.85 18.46
C VAL A 224 -6.16 -2.55 19.95
N PHE A 225 -4.97 -2.29 20.49
CA PHE A 225 -4.77 -2.06 21.93
C PHE A 225 -4.08 -0.74 22.25
N ARG A 226 -3.72 0.04 21.24
CA ARG A 226 -3.03 1.34 21.41
C ARG A 226 -3.54 2.36 20.39
N ASP A 227 -3.62 3.62 20.81
CA ASP A 227 -4.01 4.75 19.97
C ASP A 227 -2.84 5.32 19.15
N ALA A 228 -3.06 6.44 18.45
CA ALA A 228 -2.05 7.14 17.65
C ALA A 228 -0.99 7.92 18.45
N GLY A 229 -1.05 7.88 19.78
CA GLY A 229 -0.09 8.57 20.63
C GLY A 229 1.34 7.99 20.52
N PRO A 230 2.35 8.73 21.03
CA PRO A 230 3.73 8.28 21.01
C PRO A 230 3.91 6.89 21.64
N LEU A 231 4.74 6.05 21.01
CA LEU A 231 5.10 4.74 21.55
C LEU A 231 5.68 4.89 22.96
N GLY A 232 5.37 3.94 23.84
CA GLY A 232 5.81 3.94 25.23
C GLY A 232 5.10 4.93 26.17
N ASN A 233 4.19 5.77 25.67
CA ASN A 233 3.27 6.50 26.54
C ASN A 233 2.18 5.55 27.05
N ALA A 234 2.04 5.41 28.37
CA ALA A 234 0.99 4.60 28.98
C ALA A 234 -0.41 5.17 28.71
N LYS A 235 -0.53 6.49 28.51
CA LYS A 235 -1.80 7.13 28.16
C LYS A 235 -2.34 6.70 26.79
N GLY A 236 -1.46 6.23 25.91
CA GLY A 236 -1.86 5.72 24.60
C GLY A 236 -2.39 4.29 24.63
N GLU A 237 -2.35 3.61 25.77
CA GLU A 237 -2.90 2.26 25.90
C GLU A 237 -4.41 2.31 26.03
N ILE A 238 -5.09 1.64 25.11
CA ILE A 238 -6.54 1.56 25.12
C ILE A 238 -6.96 0.59 26.23
N ALA A 239 -7.83 1.06 27.12
CA ALA A 239 -8.37 0.27 28.21
C ALA A 239 -9.04 -1.00 27.67
N PRO A 240 -8.94 -2.17 28.34
CA PRO A 240 -9.43 -3.44 27.80
C PRO A 240 -10.89 -3.43 27.31
N GLY A 241 -11.76 -2.61 27.90
CA GLY A 241 -13.17 -2.46 27.50
C GLY A 241 -13.40 -1.65 26.22
N ASP A 242 -12.45 -0.78 25.87
CA ASP A 242 -12.55 0.14 24.72
C ASP A 242 -11.73 -0.35 23.51
N ARG A 243 -11.02 -1.47 23.67
CA ARG A 243 -10.29 -2.11 22.57
C ARG A 243 -11.25 -2.63 21.51
N TYR A 244 -10.88 -2.48 20.26
CA TYR A 244 -11.70 -2.85 19.11
C TYR A 244 -10.95 -3.81 18.18
N TRP A 245 -11.70 -4.40 17.26
CA TRP A 245 -11.25 -5.45 16.37
C TRP A 245 -11.30 -4.98 14.93
N VAL A 246 -10.26 -5.28 14.18
CA VAL A 246 -10.19 -5.05 12.74
C VAL A 246 -9.79 -6.35 12.04
N ASP A 247 -10.21 -6.49 10.79
CA ASP A 247 -9.60 -7.46 9.89
C ASP A 247 -8.51 -6.72 9.07
N VAL A 248 -7.49 -7.44 8.62
CA VAL A 248 -6.33 -6.83 7.94
C VAL A 248 -5.99 -7.60 6.68
N ILE A 249 -5.89 -6.87 5.56
CA ILE A 249 -5.25 -7.36 4.34
C ILE A 249 -3.85 -6.79 4.29
N SER A 250 -2.82 -7.63 4.28
CA SER A 250 -1.42 -7.21 4.13
C SER A 250 -0.92 -7.51 2.72
N ALA A 251 -0.61 -6.47 1.95
CA ALA A 251 -0.15 -6.60 0.57
C ALA A 251 0.94 -5.58 0.26
N GLY A 252 1.90 -5.96 -0.59
CA GLY A 252 3.03 -5.10 -0.98
C GLY A 252 2.84 -4.39 -2.32
N MET A 253 3.15 -3.08 -2.34
CA MET A 253 3.17 -2.27 -3.57
C MET A 253 4.52 -2.36 -4.29
N LEU A 254 4.56 -1.93 -5.55
CA LEU A 254 5.80 -1.69 -6.30
C LEU A 254 6.68 -0.67 -5.60
N ARG A 255 8.01 -0.87 -5.66
CA ARG A 255 9.02 0.04 -5.12
C ARG A 255 9.73 0.69 -6.28
N PHE A 256 9.74 2.02 -6.30
CA PHE A 256 10.38 2.85 -7.31
C PHE A 256 10.00 2.39 -8.73
N PRO A 257 8.70 2.44 -9.07
CA PRO A 257 8.23 2.03 -10.39
C PRO A 257 8.88 2.88 -11.49
N GLU A 258 8.93 2.33 -12.70
CA GLU A 258 9.39 3.07 -13.87
C GLU A 258 8.37 4.17 -14.19
N LEU A 259 8.88 5.40 -14.28
CA LEU A 259 8.08 6.56 -14.61
C LEU A 259 8.33 7.00 -16.06
N GLU A 260 7.24 7.34 -16.76
CA GLU A 260 7.22 7.82 -18.13
C GLU A 260 6.72 9.28 -18.15
N GLY A 261 7.32 10.13 -18.98
CA GLY A 261 6.99 11.55 -19.16
C GLY A 261 8.19 12.30 -19.75
N ASP A 262 7.93 13.38 -20.48
CA ASP A 262 8.98 14.29 -20.93
C ASP A 262 9.52 15.12 -19.74
N ASP A 263 10.70 15.73 -19.88
CA ASP A 263 11.37 16.46 -18.78
C ASP A 263 10.51 17.61 -18.21
N ASP A 264 9.63 18.20 -19.03
CA ASP A 264 8.73 19.30 -18.64
C ASP A 264 7.35 18.81 -18.15
N GLU A 265 7.10 17.49 -18.10
CA GLU A 265 5.81 16.92 -17.71
C GLU A 265 5.87 16.21 -16.35
N VAL A 266 4.74 16.21 -15.63
CA VAL A 266 4.60 15.43 -14.39
C VAL A 266 4.76 13.94 -14.72
N LYS A 267 5.86 13.34 -14.26
CA LYS A 267 6.18 11.91 -14.46
C LYS A 267 5.02 11.01 -13.99
N ARG A 268 4.68 10.02 -14.82
CA ARG A 268 3.51 9.12 -14.66
C ARG A 268 3.99 7.68 -14.52
N LEU A 269 3.19 6.81 -13.91
CA LEU A 269 3.47 5.37 -13.98
C LEU A 269 3.48 4.91 -15.43
N GLY A 270 4.54 4.20 -15.82
CA GLY A 270 4.59 3.52 -17.09
C GLY A 270 3.46 2.51 -17.23
N LYS A 271 3.07 2.20 -18.47
CA LYS A 271 1.86 1.40 -18.73
C LYS A 271 1.85 0.05 -18.00
N LYS A 272 2.98 -0.66 -17.99
CA LYS A 272 3.12 -1.98 -17.33
C LYS A 272 2.96 -1.88 -15.82
N ASP A 273 3.62 -0.92 -15.20
CA ASP A 273 3.57 -0.72 -13.74
C ASP A 273 2.19 -0.27 -13.30
N ARG A 274 1.51 0.59 -14.09
CA ARG A 274 0.12 0.95 -13.83
C ARG A 274 -0.81 -0.27 -13.88
N GLU A 275 -0.68 -1.12 -14.89
CA GLU A 275 -1.49 -2.36 -15.01
C GLU A 275 -1.26 -3.29 -13.81
N LEU A 276 -0.02 -3.39 -13.34
CA LEU A 276 0.35 -4.19 -12.17
C LEU A 276 -0.15 -3.60 -10.84
N VAL A 277 -0.07 -2.27 -10.67
CA VAL A 277 -0.66 -1.54 -9.54
C VAL A 277 -2.16 -1.79 -9.48
N GLU A 278 -2.86 -1.70 -10.61
CA GLU A 278 -4.30 -1.99 -10.66
C GLU A 278 -4.59 -3.48 -10.37
N ALA A 279 -3.78 -4.42 -10.86
CA ALA A 279 -3.93 -5.84 -10.55
C ALA A 279 -3.79 -6.12 -9.04
N LYS A 280 -2.80 -5.49 -8.39
CA LYS A 280 -2.62 -5.53 -6.93
C LYS A 280 -3.84 -4.96 -6.19
N MET A 281 -4.37 -3.82 -6.62
CA MET A 281 -5.58 -3.21 -6.04
C MET A 281 -6.81 -4.11 -6.20
N ARG A 282 -7.02 -4.70 -7.39
CA ARG A 282 -8.09 -5.67 -7.63
C ARG A 282 -7.94 -6.88 -6.71
N ALA A 283 -6.72 -7.37 -6.50
CA ALA A 283 -6.50 -8.50 -5.60
C ALA A 283 -6.91 -8.19 -4.16
N VAL A 284 -6.55 -7.02 -3.63
CA VAL A 284 -7.00 -6.56 -2.31
C VAL A 284 -8.53 -6.52 -2.22
N LEU A 285 -9.21 -5.97 -3.22
CA LEU A 285 -10.67 -5.90 -3.23
C LEU A 285 -11.34 -7.28 -3.37
N ARG A 286 -10.77 -8.18 -4.17
CA ARG A 286 -11.25 -9.57 -4.29
C ARG A 286 -11.10 -10.34 -2.99
N MET A 287 -9.97 -10.17 -2.28
CA MET A 287 -9.79 -10.73 -0.93
C MET A 287 -10.85 -10.19 0.04
N ALA A 288 -11.06 -8.87 0.05
CA ALA A 288 -12.08 -8.23 0.89
C ALA A 288 -13.48 -8.80 0.60
N GLN A 289 -13.86 -8.90 -0.68
CA GLN A 289 -15.15 -9.44 -1.11
C GLN A 289 -15.31 -10.92 -0.74
N ALA A 290 -14.31 -11.76 -0.98
CA ALA A 290 -14.33 -13.18 -0.63
C ALA A 290 -14.54 -13.40 0.87
N LYS A 291 -13.97 -12.52 1.71
CA LYS A 291 -14.07 -12.58 3.17
C LYS A 291 -15.30 -11.86 3.73
N GLY A 292 -16.17 -11.32 2.87
CA GLY A 292 -17.42 -10.66 3.28
C GLY A 292 -17.22 -9.31 3.98
N VAL A 293 -16.12 -8.61 3.66
CA VAL A 293 -15.84 -7.26 4.16
C VAL A 293 -16.86 -6.28 3.59
N ARG A 294 -17.46 -5.47 4.47
CA ARG A 294 -18.40 -4.40 4.08
C ARG A 294 -17.80 -2.99 4.17
N LYS A 295 -16.89 -2.78 5.11
CA LYS A 295 -16.20 -1.49 5.33
C LYS A 295 -14.70 -1.70 5.20
N LEU A 296 -14.05 -0.90 4.36
CA LEU A 296 -12.62 -1.02 4.06
C LEU A 296 -11.91 0.33 4.23
N VAL A 297 -10.84 0.33 5.01
CA VAL A 297 -9.92 1.47 5.13
C VAL A 297 -8.69 1.22 4.26
N LEU A 298 -8.51 2.09 3.28
CA LEU A 298 -7.36 2.18 2.38
C LEU A 298 -6.52 3.42 2.74
N GLY A 299 -5.53 3.73 1.91
CA GLY A 299 -4.76 4.96 1.98
C GLY A 299 -3.85 5.12 0.77
N ALA A 300 -2.86 6.02 0.87
CA ALA A 300 -1.89 6.32 -0.18
C ALA A 300 -0.83 5.19 -0.35
N TRP A 301 -1.29 4.02 -0.80
CA TRP A 301 -0.49 2.79 -0.86
C TRP A 301 0.69 2.91 -1.82
N GLY A 302 1.91 2.91 -1.27
CA GLY A 302 3.16 3.01 -2.03
C GLY A 302 3.66 4.43 -2.28
N CYS A 303 2.95 5.46 -1.82
CA CYS A 303 3.29 6.86 -2.09
C CYS A 303 4.37 7.46 -1.18
N GLY A 304 4.73 6.78 -0.08
CA GLY A 304 5.83 7.19 0.79
C GLY A 304 7.17 6.63 0.31
N ALA A 305 7.85 5.85 1.17
CA ALA A 305 9.17 5.28 0.92
C ALA A 305 9.31 4.39 -0.34
N TYR A 306 8.21 4.11 -1.05
CA TYR A 306 8.20 3.31 -2.27
C TYR A 306 8.09 4.17 -3.54
N GLY A 307 7.94 5.49 -3.43
CA GLY A 307 8.06 6.42 -4.55
C GLY A 307 6.99 6.29 -5.64
N ASN A 308 5.78 5.80 -5.32
CA ASN A 308 4.71 5.77 -6.32
C ASN A 308 4.05 7.16 -6.43
N PRO A 309 3.82 7.70 -7.64
CA PRO A 309 3.16 9.00 -7.80
C PRO A 309 1.74 9.01 -7.20
N VAL A 310 1.47 9.95 -6.29
CA VAL A 310 0.22 10.03 -5.52
C VAL A 310 -1.01 10.08 -6.42
N GLY A 311 -0.96 10.93 -7.46
CA GLY A 311 -2.08 11.06 -8.39
C GLY A 311 -2.38 9.76 -9.15
N ASP A 312 -1.35 8.95 -9.43
CA ASP A 312 -1.48 7.71 -10.22
C ASP A 312 -2.11 6.63 -9.38
N VAL A 313 -1.62 6.49 -8.14
CA VAL A 313 -2.23 5.59 -7.16
C VAL A 313 -3.69 5.97 -6.91
N ALA A 314 -4.01 7.26 -6.76
CA ALA A 314 -5.39 7.72 -6.58
C ALA A 314 -6.26 7.37 -7.80
N ARG A 315 -5.77 7.61 -9.03
CA ARG A 315 -6.49 7.26 -10.27
C ARG A 315 -6.66 5.76 -10.44
N SER A 316 -5.63 4.96 -10.18
CA SER A 316 -5.72 3.50 -10.25
C SER A 316 -6.75 2.97 -9.24
N TRP A 317 -6.80 3.51 -8.02
CA TRP A 317 -7.86 3.17 -7.07
C TRP A 317 -9.25 3.52 -7.61
N ARG A 318 -9.40 4.70 -8.20
CA ARG A 318 -10.67 5.13 -8.81
C ARG A 318 -11.09 4.20 -9.95
N THR A 319 -10.19 3.91 -10.88
CA THR A 319 -10.39 2.98 -11.99
C THR A 319 -10.82 1.59 -11.48
N VAL A 320 -10.18 1.09 -10.43
CA VAL A 320 -10.51 -0.23 -9.87
C VAL A 320 -11.84 -0.23 -9.10
N LEU A 321 -12.18 0.84 -8.37
CA LEU A 321 -13.39 0.91 -7.54
C LEU A 321 -14.67 1.26 -8.33
N GLU A 322 -14.56 2.17 -9.28
CA GLU A 322 -15.67 2.69 -10.09
C GLU A 322 -15.77 2.00 -11.46
N GLY A 323 -14.67 1.41 -11.94
CA GLY A 323 -14.53 0.88 -13.29
C GLY A 323 -14.11 1.97 -14.29
N ASP A 324 -13.36 1.59 -15.32
CA ASP A 324 -13.30 2.40 -16.54
C ASP A 324 -14.72 2.36 -17.14
N GLY A 325 -15.35 3.52 -17.33
CA GLY A 325 -16.61 3.60 -18.09
C GLY A 325 -16.49 2.74 -19.35
N ARG A 326 -17.34 1.70 -19.45
CA ARG A 326 -17.22 0.57 -20.41
C ARG A 326 -16.37 0.89 -21.64
N LYS A 327 -15.19 0.27 -21.75
CA LYS A 327 -14.47 0.24 -23.03
C LYS A 327 -15.36 -0.43 -24.07
N LYS A 328 -15.56 0.22 -25.22
CA LYS A 328 -16.30 -0.33 -26.37
C LYS A 328 -15.70 -1.70 -26.72
N GLY A 329 -16.47 -2.78 -26.54
CA GLY A 329 -16.06 -4.14 -26.89
C GLY A 329 -15.85 -5.10 -25.70
N GLN A 330 -15.93 -4.63 -24.45
CA GLN A 330 -15.83 -5.53 -23.29
C GLN A 330 -17.11 -6.36 -23.14
N LEU A 331 -16.97 -7.69 -23.10
CA LEU A 331 -18.11 -8.60 -22.93
C LEU A 331 -18.78 -8.34 -21.56
N PRO A 332 -20.13 -8.44 -21.46
CA PRO A 332 -20.83 -8.27 -20.20
C PRO A 332 -20.53 -9.46 -19.28
N GLY A 333 -19.43 -9.39 -18.52
CA GLY A 333 -19.00 -10.46 -17.63
C GLY A 333 -17.59 -10.32 -17.05
N ASP A 334 -16.69 -9.58 -17.70
CA ASP A 334 -15.27 -9.54 -17.32
C ASP A 334 -14.90 -8.48 -16.26
N ALA A 335 -15.80 -7.54 -15.97
CA ALA A 335 -15.53 -6.45 -15.04
C ALA A 335 -15.84 -6.86 -13.59
N ASP A 336 -14.86 -6.71 -12.70
CA ASP A 336 -15.05 -6.91 -11.27
C ASP A 336 -16.17 -5.97 -10.74
N THR A 337 -17.05 -6.50 -9.89
CA THR A 337 -18.08 -5.72 -9.20
C THR A 337 -17.96 -5.92 -7.69
N TRP A 338 -18.01 -4.81 -6.93
CA TRP A 338 -17.78 -4.81 -5.47
C TRP A 338 -19.07 -4.61 -4.67
N ASN A 339 -20.14 -5.35 -5.01
CA ASN A 339 -21.49 -5.13 -4.48
C ASN A 339 -21.60 -5.36 -2.95
N GLY A 340 -20.72 -6.17 -2.37
CA GLY A 340 -20.69 -6.40 -0.91
C GLY A 340 -19.98 -5.30 -0.11
N LEU A 341 -19.28 -4.39 -0.78
CA LEU A 341 -18.47 -3.34 -0.17
C LEU A 341 -19.28 -2.04 -0.11
N GLU A 342 -19.77 -1.73 1.09
CA GLU A 342 -20.68 -0.62 1.39
C GLU A 342 -19.94 0.72 1.53
N GLU A 343 -18.78 0.72 2.19
CA GLU A 343 -18.03 1.94 2.51
C GLU A 343 -16.51 1.72 2.34
N VAL A 344 -15.87 2.64 1.63
CA VAL A 344 -14.42 2.72 1.46
C VAL A 344 -13.93 4.08 1.96
N VAL A 345 -12.95 4.06 2.86
CA VAL A 345 -12.33 5.25 3.40
C VAL A 345 -10.85 5.26 3.03
N PHE A 346 -10.38 6.35 2.42
CA PHE A 346 -8.95 6.61 2.27
C PHE A 346 -8.48 7.41 3.49
N ALA A 347 -7.76 6.75 4.40
CA ALA A 347 -7.16 7.37 5.57
C ALA A 347 -5.72 7.78 5.23
N ILE A 348 -5.46 9.07 5.13
CA ILE A 348 -4.19 9.64 4.67
C ILE A 348 -3.79 10.78 5.59
N SER A 349 -2.81 10.58 6.47
CA SER A 349 -2.38 11.61 7.44
C SER A 349 -1.83 12.87 6.76
N ASN A 350 -1.03 12.72 5.70
CA ASN A 350 -0.46 13.86 4.98
C ASN A 350 -1.56 14.61 4.19
N ARG A 351 -1.73 15.90 4.51
CA ARG A 351 -2.80 16.71 3.94
C ARG A 351 -2.68 16.89 2.42
N ARG A 352 -1.49 17.16 1.89
CA ARG A 352 -1.26 17.32 0.45
C ARG A 352 -1.62 16.05 -0.34
N MET A 353 -1.25 14.89 0.20
CA MET A 353 -1.65 13.60 -0.40
C MET A 353 -3.16 13.40 -0.33
N ALA A 354 -3.78 13.71 0.81
CA ALA A 354 -5.23 13.64 0.98
C ALA A 354 -5.96 14.56 -0.02
N ASP A 355 -5.45 15.77 -0.27
CA ASP A 355 -5.96 16.73 -1.25
C ASP A 355 -5.97 16.18 -2.67
N LYS A 356 -4.91 15.48 -3.07
CA LYS A 356 -4.85 14.82 -4.39
C LYS A 356 -5.85 13.66 -4.50
N PHE A 357 -6.05 12.91 -3.43
CA PHE A 357 -7.08 11.86 -3.39
C PHE A 357 -8.50 12.46 -3.42
N GLY A 358 -8.78 13.48 -2.61
CA GLY A 358 -10.06 14.18 -2.61
C GLY A 358 -10.42 14.74 -3.98
N SER A 359 -9.46 15.41 -4.63
CA SER A 359 -9.60 15.90 -6.00
C SER A 359 -9.87 14.79 -7.02
N THR A 360 -9.16 13.65 -6.90
CA THR A 360 -9.31 12.52 -7.84
C THR A 360 -10.68 11.85 -7.71
N PHE A 361 -11.21 11.71 -6.48
CA PHE A 361 -12.52 11.12 -6.23
C PHE A 361 -13.68 12.14 -6.25
N ASN A 362 -13.38 13.43 -6.39
CA ASN A 362 -14.34 14.53 -6.30
C ASN A 362 -15.14 14.47 -4.98
N VAL A 363 -14.42 14.35 -3.86
CA VAL A 363 -14.98 14.31 -2.50
C VAL A 363 -14.25 15.28 -1.58
N ASP A 364 -14.99 15.86 -0.64
CA ASP A 364 -14.43 16.72 0.40
C ASP A 364 -13.58 15.91 1.38
N ILE A 365 -12.57 16.56 1.94
CA ILE A 365 -11.62 15.94 2.87
C ILE A 365 -12.09 16.21 4.28
N GLU A 366 -12.39 15.13 4.98
CA GLU A 366 -12.77 15.20 6.38
C GLU A 366 -11.51 15.29 7.24
N THR A 367 -11.52 16.18 8.22
CA THR A 367 -10.41 16.32 9.17
C THR A 367 -10.65 15.36 10.34
N GLY A 368 -9.77 14.37 10.51
CA GLY A 368 -9.87 13.40 11.59
C GLY A 368 -9.06 13.81 12.82
N PRO A 369 -9.30 13.18 13.98
CA PRO A 369 -8.48 13.41 15.18
C PRO A 369 -7.00 13.12 14.90
N GLY A 370 -6.12 14.05 15.25
CA GLY A 370 -4.67 13.91 15.02
C GLY A 370 -4.19 14.42 13.66
N SER A 371 -5.05 15.07 12.86
CA SER A 371 -4.69 15.73 11.59
C SER A 371 -3.57 16.76 11.71
N ASP A 372 -3.43 17.40 12.87
CA ASP A 372 -2.55 18.55 13.08
C ASP A 372 -1.20 18.17 13.72
N ALA A 373 -0.97 16.89 14.00
CA ALA A 373 0.19 16.44 14.77
C ALA A 373 1.42 16.08 13.90
N ASP A 374 1.24 15.97 12.59
CA ASP A 374 2.26 15.45 11.66
C ASP A 374 2.69 16.45 10.57
N GLU A 375 2.22 17.71 10.60
CA GLU A 375 2.71 18.75 9.66
C GLU A 375 4.23 19.00 9.79
N ASP A 376 4.85 18.59 10.91
CA ASP A 376 6.26 18.84 11.19
C ASP A 376 7.20 17.61 11.08
N ASN A 377 6.73 16.39 10.79
CA ASN A 377 7.62 15.19 10.91
C ASN A 377 7.93 14.40 9.63
N ASP A 378 7.19 14.59 8.55
CA ASP A 378 7.38 13.77 7.35
C ASP A 378 8.26 14.44 6.27
N ASP A 379 8.28 15.77 6.15
CA ASP A 379 9.24 16.51 5.30
C ASP A 379 10.63 16.59 5.96
N GLU A 380 10.69 16.54 7.29
CA GLU A 380 11.93 16.62 8.06
C GLU A 380 12.96 15.55 7.68
N GLY A 381 12.56 14.36 7.23
CA GLY A 381 13.51 13.28 6.92
C GLY A 381 14.29 13.47 5.61
N GLN A 382 13.71 14.17 4.63
CA GLN A 382 14.37 14.45 3.36
C GLN A 382 15.16 15.76 3.44
N ASP A 383 14.56 16.79 4.04
CA ASP A 383 15.20 18.10 4.27
C ASP A 383 16.36 18.03 5.26
N GLN A 384 16.28 17.25 6.36
CA GLN A 384 17.37 17.18 7.35
C GLN A 384 18.67 16.62 6.75
N VAL A 385 18.59 15.64 5.84
CA VAL A 385 19.80 15.08 5.23
C VAL A 385 20.39 16.05 4.20
N ALA A 386 19.57 16.82 3.51
CA ALA A 386 20.04 17.90 2.63
C ALA A 386 20.69 19.02 3.46
N GLU A 387 20.08 19.42 4.58
CA GLU A 387 20.67 20.38 5.54
C GLU A 387 21.97 19.86 6.18
N GLU A 388 22.05 18.59 6.54
CA GLU A 388 23.27 17.95 7.04
C GLU A 388 24.40 17.95 5.98
N LEU A 389 24.06 17.70 4.71
CA LEU A 389 25.01 17.76 3.59
C LEU A 389 25.49 19.20 3.36
N ARG A 390 24.58 20.20 3.36
CA ARG A 390 24.91 21.63 3.25
C ARG A 390 25.84 22.08 4.39
N THR A 391 25.57 21.64 5.62
CA THR A 391 26.41 21.95 6.79
C THR A 391 27.82 21.35 6.65
N LYS A 392 27.93 20.08 6.20
CA LYS A 392 29.22 19.42 5.96
C LYS A 392 30.02 20.06 4.84
N ILE A 393 29.35 20.51 3.77
CA ILE A 393 29.98 21.25 2.66
C ILE A 393 30.57 22.56 3.19
N GLN A 394 29.81 23.33 3.96
CA GLN A 394 30.26 24.60 4.55
C GLN A 394 31.44 24.41 5.51
N GLU A 395 31.40 23.37 6.36
CA GLU A 395 32.50 23.05 7.26
C GLU A 395 33.77 22.66 6.50
N MET A 396 33.64 21.84 5.45
CA MET A 396 34.75 21.38 4.63
C MET A 396 35.37 22.50 3.80
N GLU A 397 34.56 23.43 3.28
CA GLU A 397 35.03 24.67 2.64
C GLU A 397 35.84 25.54 3.60
N GLY A 398 35.36 25.68 4.84
CA GLY A 398 36.06 26.40 5.91
C GLY A 398 37.42 25.77 6.24
N GLN A 399 37.49 24.44 6.31
CA GLN A 399 38.75 23.71 6.53
C GLN A 399 39.71 23.87 5.34
N ILE A 400 39.22 23.74 4.11
CA ILE A 400 40.02 23.92 2.88
C ILE A 400 40.63 25.32 2.79
N ALA A 401 39.91 26.35 3.22
CA ALA A 401 40.41 27.74 3.23
C ALA A 401 41.61 27.94 4.19
N GLN A 402 41.72 27.10 5.23
CA GLN A 402 42.81 27.16 6.21
C GLN A 402 43.99 26.22 5.87
N VAL A 403 43.86 25.37 4.85
CA VAL A 403 44.91 24.43 4.44
C VAL A 403 45.86 25.08 3.44
N TRP A 404 47.14 25.14 3.81
CA TRP A 404 48.25 25.66 3.01
C TRP A 404 48.97 24.59 2.18
N ASN A 405 48.76 23.30 2.49
CA ASN A 405 49.35 22.17 1.77
C ASN A 405 48.55 21.85 0.49
N ALA A 406 49.20 21.96 -0.67
CA ALA A 406 48.56 21.80 -1.98
C ALA A 406 47.97 20.39 -2.21
N ASP A 407 48.69 19.33 -1.82
CA ASP A 407 48.25 17.95 -2.02
C ASP A 407 47.06 17.58 -1.12
N LEU A 408 47.07 18.07 0.13
CA LEU A 408 45.95 17.88 1.05
C LEU A 408 44.72 18.67 0.58
N LYS A 409 44.94 19.90 0.12
CA LYS A 409 43.88 20.76 -0.44
C LYS A 409 43.22 20.12 -1.67
N ALA A 410 44.00 19.50 -2.55
CA ALA A 410 43.49 18.77 -3.70
C ALA A 410 42.64 17.55 -3.31
N ARG A 411 43.09 16.74 -2.34
CA ARG A 411 42.30 15.60 -1.84
C ARG A 411 40.98 16.01 -1.18
N MET A 412 40.99 17.11 -0.42
CA MET A 412 39.77 17.62 0.21
C MET A 412 38.76 18.19 -0.81
N HIS A 413 39.23 18.76 -1.93
CA HIS A 413 38.34 19.20 -3.02
C HIS A 413 37.60 18.04 -3.68
N ILE A 414 38.23 16.86 -3.83
CA ILE A 414 37.58 15.66 -4.37
C ILE A 414 36.42 15.22 -3.47
N ILE A 415 36.63 15.24 -2.15
CA ILE A 415 35.58 14.88 -1.18
C ILE A 415 34.45 15.92 -1.20
N LEU A 416 34.79 17.21 -1.27
CA LEU A 416 33.82 18.30 -1.35
C LEU A 416 32.95 18.17 -2.61
N GLN A 417 33.55 17.81 -3.74
CA GLN A 417 32.85 17.58 -4.99
C GLN A 417 31.86 16.42 -4.88
N GLY A 418 32.26 15.30 -4.26
CA GLY A 418 31.35 14.17 -4.02
C GLY A 418 30.17 14.53 -3.09
N LEU A 419 30.38 15.36 -2.06
CA LEU A 419 29.30 15.82 -1.19
C LEU A 419 28.32 16.77 -1.93
N ARG A 420 28.83 17.65 -2.79
CA ARG A 420 28.00 18.54 -3.62
C ARG A 420 27.19 17.77 -4.64
N GLU A 421 27.74 16.71 -5.22
CA GLU A 421 27.03 15.84 -6.16
C GLU A 421 25.92 15.06 -5.47
N GLN A 422 26.17 14.54 -4.27
CA GLN A 422 25.14 13.92 -3.42
C GLN A 422 24.04 14.90 -3.00
N LEU A 423 24.38 16.16 -2.72
CA LEU A 423 23.40 17.19 -2.42
C LEU A 423 22.56 17.52 -3.66
N LYS A 424 23.19 17.69 -4.82
CA LYS A 424 22.53 18.00 -6.09
C LYS A 424 21.60 16.90 -6.56
N GLU A 425 22.02 15.64 -6.48
CA GLU A 425 21.18 14.47 -6.80
C GLU A 425 19.93 14.42 -5.92
N ARG A 426 20.05 14.88 -4.67
CA ARG A 426 18.96 14.91 -3.70
C ARG A 426 18.05 16.14 -3.86
N GLU A 427 18.59 17.31 -4.17
CA GLU A 427 17.83 18.55 -4.41
C GLU A 427 17.07 18.48 -5.75
N ALA A 428 17.65 17.84 -6.77
CA ALA A 428 16.95 17.56 -8.03
C ALA A 428 15.73 16.63 -7.84
N MET A 429 15.74 15.78 -6.81
CA MET A 429 14.57 14.97 -6.43
C MET A 429 13.47 15.77 -5.72
N VAL A 430 13.76 17.00 -5.26
CA VAL A 430 12.83 17.86 -4.51
C VAL A 430 12.27 18.99 -5.38
N GLU A 431 13.06 19.56 -6.30
CA GLU A 431 12.58 20.64 -7.19
C GLU A 431 11.59 20.15 -8.28
N GLU A 432 11.58 18.85 -8.61
CA GLU A 432 10.55 18.26 -9.49
C GLU A 432 9.15 18.17 -8.83
N ASP A 433 9.04 18.34 -7.51
CA ASP A 433 7.76 18.37 -6.76
C ASP A 433 7.28 19.81 -6.45
N GLY A 434 8.03 20.84 -6.86
CA GLY A 434 7.88 22.23 -6.38
C GLY A 434 7.29 23.27 -7.33
N VAL A 435 7.03 22.97 -8.61
CA VAL A 435 6.57 23.99 -9.56
C VAL A 435 5.21 23.62 -10.16
N GLU A 436 4.14 24.12 -9.53
CA GLU A 436 3.03 24.75 -10.23
C GLU A 436 2.11 25.50 -9.24
N GLY A 437 1.97 26.81 -9.44
CA GLY A 437 0.80 27.57 -8.98
C GLY A 437 1.07 28.83 -8.16
N GLY A 438 1.55 29.89 -8.82
CA GLY A 438 1.62 31.24 -8.27
C GLY A 438 1.62 32.30 -9.36
N ASP A 439 0.64 32.25 -10.26
CA ASP A 439 0.25 33.38 -11.10
C ASP A 439 -0.86 34.13 -10.36
N ASP A 440 -0.52 35.25 -9.72
CA ASP A 440 -1.48 36.26 -9.29
C ASP A 440 -1.13 37.61 -9.93
N GLY A 441 -1.73 37.81 -11.11
CA GLY A 441 -1.87 39.12 -11.71
C GLY A 441 -2.50 40.12 -10.74
N SER A 442 -1.78 41.21 -10.50
CA SER A 442 -2.36 42.47 -10.04
C SER A 442 -1.92 43.59 -10.99
N GLY A 443 -2.91 44.13 -11.70
CA GLY A 443 -2.73 45.28 -12.58
C GLY A 443 -2.92 46.60 -11.84
N SER A 444 -2.11 47.58 -12.22
CA SER A 444 -2.45 49.01 -12.32
C SER A 444 -1.22 49.71 -12.92
N ASP A 445 -1.27 50.14 -14.18
CA ASP A 445 -1.73 51.47 -14.62
C ASP A 445 -0.54 52.45 -14.71
N GLU A 446 -0.09 52.74 -15.93
CA GLU A 446 -0.13 54.08 -16.52
C GLU A 446 0.78 54.19 -17.75
N ARG A 447 0.23 54.87 -18.75
CA ARG A 447 0.84 55.25 -20.03
C ARG A 447 1.90 56.33 -19.79
N VAL A 448 2.85 56.48 -20.72
CA VAL A 448 3.12 57.72 -21.50
C VAL A 448 4.34 57.48 -22.41
N ALA A 449 4.22 57.96 -23.64
CA ALA A 449 5.23 57.97 -24.68
C ALA A 449 6.18 59.19 -24.57
N ASP A 450 7.18 59.20 -25.44
CA ASP A 450 8.00 60.34 -25.89
C ASP A 450 9.44 60.50 -25.34
N GLN A 451 10.35 60.26 -26.28
CA GLN A 451 11.38 61.17 -26.81
C GLN A 451 12.65 61.51 -26.01
N GLU A 452 13.75 61.19 -26.71
CA GLU A 452 14.88 62.07 -27.06
C GLU A 452 16.18 62.04 -26.22
N ASN A 453 17.24 61.70 -26.98
CA ASN A 453 18.57 62.32 -27.05
C ASN A 453 19.55 62.17 -25.87
N HIS A 454 20.66 61.46 -26.11
CA HIS A 454 21.89 62.11 -26.60
C HIS A 454 22.99 61.10 -26.96
N ASP A 455 23.38 61.15 -28.25
CA ASP A 455 24.74 61.26 -28.81
C ASP A 455 25.98 61.00 -27.92
N HIS A 456 26.88 60.11 -28.37
CA HIS A 456 28.07 60.51 -29.15
C HIS A 456 28.93 59.28 -29.54
N GLU A 457 29.16 59.15 -30.85
CA GLU A 457 30.44 58.96 -31.59
C GLU A 457 31.58 58.07 -31.04
N MET A 458 32.43 57.41 -31.83
CA MET A 458 32.64 57.07 -33.26
C MET A 458 34.02 56.35 -33.33
N ILE A 459 34.34 55.83 -34.52
CA ILE A 459 35.67 55.45 -35.07
C ILE A 459 36.03 53.95 -34.91
N ALA A 460 36.51 53.20 -35.93
CA ALA A 460 36.43 53.14 -37.40
C ALA A 460 37.41 52.03 -37.87
N GLY A 461 37.11 51.39 -39.01
CA GLY A 461 38.08 50.75 -39.93
C GLY A 461 38.01 49.20 -39.97
N SER A 462 37.41 48.53 -40.97
CA SER A 462 37.84 48.34 -42.39
C SER A 462 39.12 47.49 -42.52
N SER A 463 39.31 46.51 -43.42
CA SER A 463 38.52 45.89 -44.49
C SER A 463 39.19 44.55 -44.89
N ASP A 464 38.47 43.77 -45.70
CA ASP A 464 38.86 42.86 -46.81
C ASP A 464 40.02 41.85 -46.71
N GLY A 465 39.79 40.66 -47.30
CA GLY A 465 40.89 39.89 -47.91
C GLY A 465 40.67 38.39 -48.10
N ASP A 466 40.14 38.05 -49.27
CA ASP A 466 39.87 36.73 -49.85
C ASP A 466 41.10 35.79 -50.07
N THR A 467 40.79 34.53 -50.40
CA THR A 467 41.51 33.55 -51.26
C THR A 467 42.62 32.59 -50.75
N ASN A 468 42.24 31.29 -50.83
CA ASN A 468 42.85 30.16 -51.57
C ASN A 468 44.13 29.40 -51.15
N GLU A 469 44.01 28.08 -51.39
CA GLU A 469 44.97 27.10 -51.93
C GLU A 469 45.77 26.17 -50.97
N ASP A 470 45.33 24.91 -50.97
CA ASP A 470 46.07 23.68 -51.30
C ASP A 470 47.50 23.45 -50.76
N GLU A 471 47.71 22.36 -50.02
CA GLU A 471 48.42 21.16 -50.52
C GLU A 471 48.68 20.09 -49.42
N VAL A 472 48.18 18.89 -49.73
CA VAL A 472 48.64 17.51 -49.48
C VAL A 472 50.05 17.31 -48.90
N ARG A 473 50.20 16.41 -47.90
CA ARG A 473 50.99 15.14 -47.99
C ARG A 473 51.07 14.34 -46.68
N ASP A 474 50.73 13.05 -46.84
CA ASP A 474 51.01 11.91 -45.98
C ASP A 474 52.51 11.71 -45.72
N TYR A 475 52.84 11.08 -44.58
CA TYR A 475 53.81 9.99 -44.48
C TYR A 475 53.50 9.11 -43.25
N ASP A 476 53.11 7.86 -43.53
CA ASP A 476 53.33 6.70 -42.66
C ASP A 476 54.83 6.53 -42.37
N ASP A 477 55.21 6.02 -41.20
CA ASP A 477 55.84 4.69 -41.13
C ASP A 477 55.98 4.17 -39.69
N ALA A 478 55.91 2.84 -39.60
CA ALA A 478 55.98 2.01 -38.41
C ALA A 478 57.44 1.81 -37.92
N LEU A 479 57.59 1.33 -36.67
CA LEU A 479 58.20 0.03 -36.32
C LEU A 479 58.73 -0.02 -34.87
N ASP A 480 58.15 -0.97 -34.15
CA ASP A 480 58.77 -2.08 -33.41
C ASP A 480 59.80 -1.93 -32.27
N SER A 481 59.58 -2.86 -31.32
CA SER A 481 60.54 -3.65 -30.54
C SER A 481 60.72 -3.35 -29.04
N GLU A 482 60.08 -4.23 -28.26
CA GLU A 482 60.62 -5.08 -27.17
C GLU A 482 61.82 -4.57 -26.34
N ASP A 483 61.69 -4.57 -25.01
CA ASP A 483 62.55 -5.44 -24.18
C ASP A 483 61.96 -5.69 -22.77
N ASP A 484 62.23 -6.92 -22.32
CA ASP A 484 61.83 -7.62 -21.10
C ASP A 484 62.78 -7.30 -19.92
N GLY A 485 62.43 -7.72 -18.71
CA GLY A 485 63.42 -7.85 -17.62
C GLY A 485 62.98 -7.34 -16.25
N GLY A 486 62.34 -8.21 -15.48
CA GLY A 486 61.96 -7.95 -14.09
C GLY A 486 63.12 -7.95 -13.09
N LEU A 487 62.80 -7.75 -11.79
CA LEU A 487 63.48 -8.38 -10.64
C LEU A 487 62.79 -8.07 -9.30
N ARG A 488 62.31 -9.17 -8.70
CA ARG A 488 62.19 -9.59 -7.29
C ARG A 488 62.34 -8.58 -6.11
N LEU A 489 61.39 -8.78 -5.17
CA LEU A 489 61.37 -8.43 -3.73
C LEU A 489 62.63 -8.89 -2.95
N PRO A 490 62.79 -8.41 -1.70
CA PRO A 490 62.45 -9.32 -0.59
C PRO A 490 61.84 -8.69 0.68
N ARG A 491 60.97 -9.52 1.29
CA ARG A 491 60.59 -9.71 2.72
C ARG A 491 59.75 -8.69 3.46
#